data_AF-A0AB35JM33-F1
#
_entry.id   AF-A0AB35JM33-F1
#
_cell.length_a   1.000
_cell.length_b   1.000
_cell.length_c   1.000
_cell.angle_alpha   90.00
_cell.angle_beta   90.00
_cell.angle_gamma   90.00
#
_symmetry.space_group_name_H-M   'P 1'
#
loop_
_entity.id
_entity.type
_entity.pdbx_description
1 polymer ?
#
loop_
_entity_poly.entity_id
_entity_poly.type
_entity_poly.pdbx_seq_one_letter_code
_entity_poly.pdbx_strand_id
1 'polypeptide(L)'
;MASHRTCIICGAPAKSNEHIFPAALGGRRTNRGIYCHEHNIGFGRLVTRLETQLAMMNGALEVRPDRKDKAKPYIFKDGDTRYRLIGADIQVDMPPPLDKAQLKSGMEIQLAVPSLDVAQRWVEENQSDKIRIEIKQAGAARTHYRTVGNRIRLEFGGCDFLQAVGYLALTFFAHSFPGAARQEGLKPFKAMLQRELKNDKANWQDELVWWDGRETSSVVGANPHEFGHLLAVGICGTTARAYAYVSFFSCLSFGVDLGPVEYDGEPRTVSTFINPLAERASDSVSVAQEDIFNNEIGKPGICLHDMIHSGRAVQAVSRFQEKLHLRNAWKIVAGIMPRVPSQPSPEGLERFSEIVRDNGQPLLNLLGLVVTGVAQEFTKYDHVQRALKKMVAKDETQDNGLAPEAWQALQESMKVIALAMHEAHLEEALEPNVVLSLFFGQPGIALITNKVVLPALLSLSP
;
A
#
# COMPACT_ATOMS: atom_id res chain seq x y z
N MET A 1 11.62 -43.80 0.95
CA MET A 1 10.38 -44.28 0.28
C MET A 1 9.65 -43.07 -0.28
N ALA A 2 9.32 -43.06 -1.56
CA ALA A 2 8.59 -41.94 -2.18
C ALA A 2 7.19 -41.87 -1.58
N SER A 3 6.96 -40.97 -0.63
CA SER A 3 5.61 -40.77 -0.09
C SER A 3 4.73 -40.32 -1.25
N HIS A 4 3.62 -41.03 -1.46
CA HIS A 4 2.65 -40.66 -2.47
C HIS A 4 2.23 -39.21 -2.19
N ARG A 5 2.59 -38.30 -3.10
CA ARG A 5 2.17 -36.89 -3.06
C ARG A 5 0.65 -36.87 -3.23
N THR A 6 -0.09 -36.95 -2.14
CA THR A 6 -1.55 -36.90 -2.10
C THR A 6 -2.03 -35.51 -1.74
N CYS A 7 -3.22 -35.13 -2.18
CA CYS A 7 -3.84 -33.88 -1.83
C CYS A 7 -4.15 -33.87 -0.33
N ILE A 8 -3.76 -32.81 0.36
CA ILE A 8 -4.00 -32.69 1.81
C ILE A 8 -5.48 -32.54 2.19
N ILE A 9 -6.35 -32.29 1.19
CA ILE A 9 -7.80 -32.15 1.38
C ILE A 9 -8.53 -33.47 1.18
N CYS A 10 -8.31 -34.16 0.05
CA CYS A 10 -9.09 -35.34 -0.32
C CYS A 10 -8.29 -36.65 -0.50
N GLY A 11 -6.96 -36.62 -0.35
CA GLY A 11 -6.12 -37.81 -0.52
C GLY A 11 -5.85 -38.24 -1.97
N ALA A 12 -6.53 -37.66 -2.97
CA ALA A 12 -6.26 -37.92 -4.39
C ALA A 12 -4.83 -37.50 -4.80
N PRO A 13 -4.25 -37.99 -5.90
CA PRO A 13 -2.91 -37.59 -6.33
C PRO A 13 -2.75 -36.07 -6.48
N ALA A 14 -1.77 -35.49 -5.79
CA ALA A 14 -1.36 -34.10 -5.95
C ALA A 14 -0.51 -33.95 -7.21
N LYS A 15 -0.94 -33.09 -8.13
CA LYS A 15 -0.28 -32.83 -9.42
C LYS A 15 -0.28 -31.35 -9.81
N SER A 16 -0.90 -30.46 -9.02
CA SER A 16 -0.99 -29.04 -9.38
C SER A 16 0.34 -28.32 -9.09
N ASN A 17 0.81 -27.47 -10.01
CA ASN A 17 1.91 -26.53 -9.73
C ASN A 17 1.39 -25.36 -8.90
N GLU A 18 1.11 -25.59 -7.63
CA GLU A 18 0.57 -24.51 -6.79
C GLU A 18 1.67 -23.55 -6.38
N HIS A 19 1.41 -22.26 -6.52
CA HIS A 19 2.28 -21.24 -5.95
C HIS A 19 2.21 -21.32 -4.42
N ILE A 20 3.35 -21.54 -3.75
CA ILE A 20 3.39 -21.65 -2.28
C ILE A 20 2.92 -20.33 -1.65
N PHE A 21 3.25 -19.21 -2.31
CA PHE A 21 2.75 -17.88 -2.01
C PHE A 21 2.22 -17.21 -3.29
N PRO A 22 1.13 -16.43 -3.26
CA PRO A 22 0.52 -15.86 -4.46
C PRO A 22 1.48 -15.05 -5.33
N ALA A 23 1.45 -15.30 -6.64
CA ALA A 23 2.32 -14.63 -7.60
C ALA A 23 2.11 -13.11 -7.65
N ALA A 24 0.89 -12.63 -7.49
CA ALA A 24 0.61 -11.20 -7.47
C ALA A 24 1.10 -10.49 -6.20
N LEU A 25 1.48 -11.25 -5.16
CA LEU A 25 2.11 -10.74 -3.94
C LEU A 25 3.63 -10.97 -3.93
N GLY A 26 4.23 -11.29 -5.08
CA GLY A 26 5.68 -11.54 -5.20
C GLY A 26 6.09 -12.99 -4.96
N GLY A 27 5.15 -13.93 -4.87
CA GLY A 27 5.44 -15.36 -4.69
C GLY A 27 5.80 -16.08 -5.99
N ARG A 28 7.05 -16.55 -6.11
CA ARG A 28 7.57 -17.14 -7.37
C ARG A 28 7.89 -18.64 -7.27
N ARG A 29 7.65 -19.26 -6.11
CA ARG A 29 7.90 -20.69 -5.88
C ARG A 29 6.64 -21.51 -6.01
N THR A 30 6.76 -22.70 -6.61
CA THR A 30 5.65 -23.65 -6.76
C THR A 30 5.94 -24.99 -6.07
N ASN A 31 4.89 -25.70 -5.67
CA ASN A 31 4.97 -27.03 -5.07
C ASN A 31 3.90 -27.96 -5.67
N ARG A 32 4.33 -29.14 -6.15
CA ARG A 32 3.46 -30.16 -6.75
C ARG A 32 2.85 -31.15 -5.76
N GLY A 33 3.12 -31.01 -4.47
CA GLY A 33 2.83 -32.02 -3.45
C GLY A 33 1.71 -31.70 -2.46
N ILE A 34 0.99 -30.59 -2.65
CA ILE A 34 0.01 -30.08 -1.67
C ILE A 34 -1.43 -30.34 -2.11
N TYR A 35 -1.83 -29.84 -3.28
CA TYR A 35 -3.22 -29.92 -3.78
C TYR A 35 -3.35 -30.74 -5.07
N CYS A 36 -4.50 -31.39 -5.24
CA CYS A 36 -4.94 -31.86 -6.56
C CYS A 36 -5.45 -30.66 -7.39
N HIS A 37 -5.61 -30.86 -8.69
CA HIS A 37 -6.04 -29.79 -9.61
C HIS A 37 -7.36 -29.12 -9.20
N GLU A 38 -8.36 -29.91 -8.80
CA GLU A 38 -9.69 -29.43 -8.42
C GLU A 38 -9.65 -28.52 -7.18
N HIS A 39 -9.02 -28.96 -6.10
CA HIS A 39 -8.89 -28.15 -4.89
C HIS A 39 -8.04 -26.90 -5.12
N ASN A 40 -7.04 -27.00 -6.00
CA ASN A 40 -6.22 -25.85 -6.37
C ASN A 40 -7.04 -24.75 -7.05
N ILE A 41 -7.87 -25.14 -8.02
CA ILE A 41 -8.80 -24.21 -8.69
C ILE A 41 -9.81 -23.67 -7.68
N GLY A 42 -10.36 -24.53 -6.83
CA GLY A 42 -11.33 -24.15 -5.80
C GLY A 42 -10.81 -23.06 -4.86
N PHE A 43 -9.55 -23.16 -4.43
CA PHE A 43 -8.92 -22.16 -3.57
C PHE A 43 -8.41 -20.91 -4.31
N GLY A 44 -8.44 -20.88 -5.64
CA GLY A 44 -8.12 -19.68 -6.43
C GLY A 44 -8.96 -18.44 -6.06
N ARG A 45 -10.18 -18.65 -5.52
CA ARG A 45 -11.00 -17.58 -4.95
C ARG A 45 -10.37 -16.89 -3.73
N LEU A 46 -9.68 -17.65 -2.87
CA LEU A 46 -9.03 -17.13 -1.67
C LEU A 46 -7.79 -16.31 -2.05
N VAL A 47 -7.04 -16.80 -3.03
CA VAL A 47 -5.95 -16.03 -3.64
C VAL A 47 -6.47 -14.72 -4.21
N THR A 48 -7.54 -14.75 -5.00
CA THR A 48 -8.16 -13.55 -5.59
C THR A 48 -8.60 -12.53 -4.54
N ARG A 49 -9.09 -12.98 -3.38
CA ARG A 49 -9.46 -12.10 -2.26
C ARG A 49 -8.25 -11.38 -1.68
N LEU A 50 -7.16 -12.10 -1.40
CA LEU A 50 -5.91 -11.49 -0.93
C LEU A 50 -5.38 -10.47 -1.94
N GLU A 51 -5.34 -10.84 -3.22
CA GLU A 51 -4.87 -9.96 -4.28
C GLU A 51 -5.69 -8.67 -4.37
N THR A 52 -7.03 -8.78 -4.20
CA THR A 52 -7.94 -7.63 -4.26
C THR A 52 -7.77 -6.71 -3.05
N GLN A 53 -7.77 -7.27 -1.83
CA GLN A 53 -7.70 -6.47 -0.61
C GLN A 53 -6.31 -5.86 -0.37
N LEU A 54 -5.24 -6.48 -0.89
CA LEU A 54 -3.87 -5.94 -0.84
C LEU A 54 -3.50 -5.15 -2.11
N ALA A 55 -4.42 -4.96 -3.06
CA ALA A 55 -4.13 -4.35 -4.36
C ALA A 55 -3.56 -2.93 -4.25
N MET A 56 -4.07 -2.13 -3.30
CA MET A 56 -3.56 -0.78 -3.06
C MET A 56 -2.10 -0.80 -2.64
N MET A 57 -1.75 -1.66 -1.68
CA MET A 57 -0.39 -1.78 -1.16
C MET A 57 0.57 -2.27 -2.24
N ASN A 58 0.15 -3.26 -3.04
CA ASN A 58 0.92 -3.75 -4.19
C ASN A 58 1.15 -2.67 -5.25
N GLY A 59 0.12 -1.89 -5.59
CA GLY A 59 0.22 -0.80 -6.55
C GLY A 59 1.15 0.30 -6.06
N ALA A 60 1.01 0.71 -4.80
CA ALA A 60 1.84 1.74 -4.17
C ALA A 60 3.31 1.33 -4.02
N LEU A 61 3.59 0.04 -3.82
CA LEU A 61 4.94 -0.51 -3.74
C LEU A 61 5.53 -0.94 -5.09
N GLU A 62 4.72 -0.91 -6.15
CA GLU A 62 5.08 -1.39 -7.48
C GLU A 62 5.47 -2.89 -7.49
N VAL A 63 4.76 -3.70 -6.71
CA VAL A 63 4.97 -5.15 -6.66
C VAL A 63 4.71 -5.76 -8.03
N ARG A 64 5.71 -6.46 -8.57
CA ARG A 64 5.63 -7.11 -9.89
C ARG A 64 5.20 -8.57 -9.75
N PRO A 65 4.10 -8.97 -10.41
CA PRO A 65 3.73 -10.37 -10.50
C PRO A 65 4.79 -11.19 -11.25
N ASP A 66 4.99 -12.45 -10.84
CA ASP A 66 6.00 -13.38 -11.39
C ASP A 66 6.09 -13.43 -12.93
N ARG A 67 4.95 -13.31 -13.62
CA ARG A 67 4.84 -13.43 -15.09
C ARG A 67 4.57 -12.11 -15.80
N LYS A 68 4.76 -10.97 -15.14
CA LYS A 68 4.50 -9.64 -15.73
C LYS A 68 5.69 -8.72 -15.50
N ASP A 69 6.12 -8.06 -16.56
CA ASP A 69 7.24 -7.10 -16.51
C ASP A 69 6.90 -5.82 -15.75
N LYS A 70 5.61 -5.55 -15.50
CA LYS A 70 5.12 -4.33 -14.87
C LYS A 70 4.19 -4.62 -13.71
N ALA A 71 4.28 -3.77 -12.68
CA ALA A 71 3.35 -3.78 -11.56
C ALA A 71 1.93 -3.45 -12.04
N LYS A 72 0.94 -4.05 -11.38
CA LYS A 72 -0.47 -3.77 -11.67
C LYS A 72 -0.88 -2.49 -10.93
N PRO A 73 -1.43 -1.47 -11.61
CA PRO A 73 -1.92 -0.28 -10.92
C PRO A 73 -3.13 -0.63 -10.04
N TYR A 74 -3.25 0.06 -8.92
CA TYR A 74 -4.47 0.04 -8.11
C TYR A 74 -5.45 1.07 -8.65
N ILE A 75 -6.69 0.64 -8.89
CA ILE A 75 -7.72 1.50 -9.47
C ILE A 75 -8.75 1.81 -8.39
N PHE A 76 -9.04 3.09 -8.19
CA PHE A 76 -10.01 3.55 -7.20
C PHE A 76 -10.84 4.73 -7.72
N LYS A 77 -11.92 5.07 -7.01
CA LYS A 77 -12.76 6.24 -7.29
C LYS A 77 -12.66 7.23 -6.14
N ASP A 78 -12.67 8.51 -6.47
CA ASP A 78 -12.80 9.60 -5.52
C ASP A 78 -13.76 10.64 -6.13
N GLY A 79 -14.98 10.70 -5.58
CA GLY A 79 -16.14 11.27 -6.27
C GLY A 79 -16.46 10.49 -7.56
N ASP A 80 -16.72 11.21 -8.64
CA ASP A 80 -17.04 10.64 -9.96
C ASP A 80 -15.78 10.32 -10.80
N THR A 81 -14.61 10.75 -10.33
CA THR A 81 -13.36 10.54 -11.07
C THR A 81 -12.74 9.20 -10.68
N ARG A 82 -12.34 8.44 -11.70
CA ARG A 82 -11.57 7.21 -11.53
C ARG A 82 -10.08 7.53 -11.59
N TYR A 83 -9.31 6.96 -10.68
CA TYR A 83 -7.87 7.15 -10.59
C TYR A 83 -7.14 5.82 -10.64
N ARG A 84 -5.91 5.89 -11.12
CA ARG A 84 -4.92 4.81 -11.05
C ARG A 84 -3.76 5.24 -10.16
N LEU A 85 -3.34 4.34 -9.27
CA LEU A 85 -2.19 4.48 -8.39
C LEU A 85 -1.12 3.48 -8.79
N ILE A 86 0.10 3.96 -9.00
CA ILE A 86 1.31 3.12 -9.14
C ILE A 86 2.51 3.87 -8.54
N GLY A 87 3.20 3.25 -7.58
CA GLY A 87 4.24 3.94 -6.84
C GLY A 87 3.69 5.12 -6.04
N ALA A 88 4.31 6.29 -6.23
CA ALA A 88 3.82 7.56 -5.69
C ALA A 88 2.85 8.28 -6.64
N ASP A 89 2.67 7.79 -7.87
CA ASP A 89 1.93 8.47 -8.91
C ASP A 89 0.44 8.12 -8.85
N ILE A 90 -0.39 9.14 -8.73
CA ILE A 90 -1.84 9.06 -8.87
C ILE A 90 -2.23 9.85 -10.11
N GLN A 91 -2.85 9.18 -11.07
CA GLN A 91 -3.29 9.77 -12.32
C GLN A 91 -4.77 9.50 -12.54
N VAL A 92 -5.42 10.37 -13.30
CA VAL A 92 -6.79 10.11 -13.80
C VAL A 92 -6.74 8.87 -14.69
N ASP A 93 -7.66 7.93 -14.46
CA ASP A 93 -7.80 6.72 -15.26
C ASP A 93 -8.93 6.86 -16.28
N MET A 94 -9.06 5.90 -17.19
CA MET A 94 -10.19 5.84 -18.10
C MET A 94 -11.53 5.85 -17.30
N PRO A 95 -12.48 6.74 -17.64
CA PRO A 95 -13.77 6.80 -16.95
C PRO A 95 -14.49 5.44 -16.95
N PRO A 96 -15.37 5.16 -15.97
CA PRO A 96 -16.16 3.94 -15.99
C PRO A 96 -17.03 3.88 -17.26
N PRO A 97 -17.45 2.67 -17.70
CA PRO A 97 -18.44 2.55 -18.76
C PRO A 97 -19.69 3.37 -18.47
N LEU A 98 -20.26 3.94 -19.51
CA LEU A 98 -21.45 4.80 -19.46
C LEU A 98 -22.64 4.00 -18.91
N ASP A 99 -23.26 4.52 -17.85
CA ASP A 99 -24.52 3.96 -17.34
C ASP A 99 -25.67 4.35 -18.27
N LYS A 100 -26.04 3.40 -19.15
CA LYS A 100 -27.08 3.60 -20.16
C LYS A 100 -28.45 3.92 -19.55
N ALA A 101 -28.71 3.54 -18.30
CA ALA A 101 -29.98 3.79 -17.63
C ALA A 101 -30.18 5.27 -17.25
N GLN A 102 -29.09 6.05 -17.16
CA GLN A 102 -29.14 7.46 -16.74
C GLN A 102 -29.17 8.45 -17.91
N LEU A 103 -29.15 7.96 -19.15
CA LEU A 103 -29.01 8.80 -20.33
C LEU A 103 -30.31 9.53 -20.69
N LYS A 104 -30.17 10.82 -21.02
CA LYS A 104 -31.21 11.65 -21.63
C LYS A 104 -30.71 12.19 -22.96
N SER A 105 -31.61 12.42 -23.92
CA SER A 105 -31.25 13.00 -25.20
C SER A 105 -30.64 14.41 -25.01
N GLY A 106 -29.52 14.68 -25.69
CA GLY A 106 -28.82 15.97 -25.61
C GLY A 106 -28.03 16.20 -24.31
N MET A 107 -27.84 15.17 -23.48
CA MET A 107 -27.03 15.28 -22.26
C MET A 107 -25.57 15.59 -22.59
N GLU A 108 -25.03 16.61 -21.92
CA GLU A 108 -23.60 16.91 -21.94
C GLU A 108 -22.97 16.43 -20.64
N ILE A 109 -21.82 15.77 -20.76
CA ILE A 109 -21.03 15.28 -19.63
C ILE A 109 -19.62 15.84 -19.72
N GLN A 110 -19.10 16.31 -18.59
CA GLN A 110 -17.70 16.69 -18.46
C GLN A 110 -16.92 15.52 -17.86
N LEU A 111 -15.88 15.06 -18.57
CA LEU A 111 -15.05 13.93 -18.14
C LEU A 111 -13.60 14.37 -18.00
N ALA A 112 -12.99 14.01 -16.88
CA ALA A 112 -11.53 14.03 -16.76
C ALA A 112 -10.98 12.75 -17.38
N VAL A 113 -10.00 12.88 -18.27
CA VAL A 113 -9.35 11.78 -18.98
C VAL A 113 -7.84 12.04 -19.01
N PRO A 114 -7.01 10.99 -18.98
CA PRO A 114 -5.55 11.15 -19.02
C PRO A 114 -5.02 11.64 -20.36
N SER A 115 -5.74 11.39 -21.46
CA SER A 115 -5.39 11.86 -22.80
C SER A 115 -6.59 11.83 -23.75
N LEU A 116 -6.46 12.52 -24.89
CA LEU A 116 -7.47 12.50 -25.95
C LEU A 116 -7.66 11.09 -26.53
N ASP A 117 -6.58 10.32 -26.71
CA ASP A 117 -6.64 8.94 -27.19
C ASP A 117 -7.42 8.02 -26.25
N VAL A 118 -7.33 8.27 -24.92
CA VAL A 118 -8.12 7.53 -23.93
C VAL A 118 -9.59 7.94 -24.01
N ALA A 119 -9.88 9.21 -24.25
CA ALA A 119 -11.24 9.70 -24.46
C ALA A 119 -11.89 9.07 -25.69
N GLN A 120 -11.15 9.01 -26.81
CA GLN A 120 -11.63 8.41 -28.06
C GLN A 120 -11.95 6.92 -27.88
N ARG A 121 -11.04 6.15 -27.27
CA ARG A 121 -11.32 4.73 -26.96
C ARG A 121 -12.52 4.55 -26.05
N TRP A 122 -12.65 5.39 -25.02
CA TRP A 122 -13.82 5.34 -24.15
C TRP A 122 -15.12 5.65 -24.92
N VAL A 123 -15.09 6.62 -25.84
CA VAL A 123 -16.22 6.90 -26.73
C VAL A 123 -16.57 5.68 -27.58
N GLU A 124 -15.58 5.08 -28.25
CA GLU A 124 -15.77 3.87 -29.07
C GLU A 124 -16.38 2.70 -28.28
N GLU A 125 -15.91 2.45 -27.06
CA GLU A 125 -16.42 1.39 -26.18
C GLU A 125 -17.87 1.61 -25.72
N ASN A 126 -18.35 2.86 -25.72
CA ASN A 126 -19.68 3.21 -25.24
C ASN A 126 -20.68 3.57 -26.35
N GLN A 127 -20.21 3.75 -27.59
CA GLN A 127 -21.09 3.93 -28.75
C GLN A 127 -21.87 2.65 -29.09
N SER A 128 -23.07 2.84 -29.64
CA SER A 128 -23.90 1.77 -30.19
C SER A 128 -24.93 2.35 -31.15
N ASP A 129 -25.69 1.49 -31.85
CA ASP A 129 -26.75 1.93 -32.78
C ASP A 129 -27.77 2.90 -32.15
N LYS A 130 -27.93 2.85 -30.82
CA LYS A 130 -28.87 3.68 -30.05
C LYS A 130 -28.23 4.86 -29.33
N ILE A 131 -26.89 4.92 -29.24
CA ILE A 131 -26.17 5.93 -28.46
C ILE A 131 -25.01 6.45 -29.31
N ARG A 132 -25.10 7.73 -29.69
CA ARG A 132 -24.02 8.47 -30.33
C ARG A 132 -23.40 9.41 -29.32
N ILE A 133 -22.09 9.40 -29.23
CA ILE A 133 -21.31 10.22 -28.31
C ILE A 133 -20.30 11.00 -29.14
N GLU A 134 -20.30 12.32 -29.00
CA GLU A 134 -19.40 13.22 -29.71
C GLU A 134 -18.60 14.05 -28.70
N ILE A 135 -17.29 14.18 -28.93
CA ILE A 135 -16.43 15.04 -28.11
C ILE A 135 -16.60 16.47 -28.65
N LYS A 136 -17.37 17.31 -27.94
CA LYS A 136 -17.61 18.70 -28.34
C LYS A 136 -16.39 19.61 -28.14
N GLN A 137 -15.64 19.40 -27.06
CA GLN A 137 -14.49 20.23 -26.70
C GLN A 137 -13.46 19.41 -25.93
N ALA A 138 -12.18 19.72 -26.14
CA ALA A 138 -11.07 19.23 -25.33
C ALA A 138 -10.32 20.44 -24.74
N GLY A 139 -10.04 20.39 -23.42
CA GLY A 139 -9.21 21.39 -22.75
C GLY A 139 -7.71 21.14 -22.97
N ALA A 140 -6.88 22.13 -22.67
CA ALA A 140 -5.43 21.96 -22.64
C ALA A 140 -5.04 20.98 -21.51
N ALA A 141 -3.89 20.32 -21.65
CA ALA A 141 -3.32 19.53 -20.57
C ALA A 141 -2.99 20.45 -19.37
N ARG A 142 -3.42 20.04 -18.17
CA ARG A 142 -3.24 20.79 -16.94
C ARG A 142 -2.58 19.94 -15.87
N THR A 143 -1.70 20.56 -15.09
CA THR A 143 -1.11 19.95 -13.89
C THR A 143 -1.70 20.65 -12.68
N HIS A 144 -2.58 19.95 -11.96
CA HIS A 144 -3.22 20.48 -10.75
C HIS A 144 -2.43 20.06 -9.52
N TYR A 145 -2.10 21.03 -8.67
CA TYR A 145 -1.67 20.73 -7.31
C TYR A 145 -2.88 20.36 -6.46
N ARG A 146 -2.69 19.40 -5.56
CA ARG A 146 -3.74 18.93 -4.65
C ARG A 146 -3.47 19.40 -3.24
N THR A 147 -4.43 20.13 -2.67
CA THR A 147 -4.39 20.57 -1.27
C THR A 147 -4.94 19.51 -0.31
N VAL A 148 -5.67 18.52 -0.85
CA VAL A 148 -6.21 17.38 -0.09
C VAL A 148 -5.88 16.10 -0.85
N GLY A 149 -5.39 15.10 -0.12
CA GLY A 149 -5.12 13.78 -0.67
C GLY A 149 -6.39 13.08 -1.16
N ASN A 150 -6.23 12.16 -2.11
CA ASN A 150 -7.33 11.35 -2.59
C ASN A 150 -7.93 10.47 -1.49
N ARG A 151 -9.26 10.37 -1.48
CA ARG A 151 -9.95 9.45 -0.57
C ARG A 151 -9.95 8.04 -1.12
N ILE A 152 -9.03 7.22 -0.61
CA ILE A 152 -8.99 5.79 -0.93
C ILE A 152 -9.79 5.03 0.12
N ARG A 153 -10.92 4.44 -0.28
CA ARG A 153 -11.66 3.49 0.56
C ARG A 153 -11.13 2.08 0.30
N LEU A 154 -10.72 1.39 1.36
CA LEU A 154 -10.28 0.00 1.32
C LEU A 154 -11.31 -0.89 1.99
N GLU A 155 -11.59 -2.03 1.37
CA GLU A 155 -12.25 -3.16 2.02
C GLU A 155 -11.15 -4.14 2.41
N PHE A 156 -10.88 -4.23 3.72
CA PHE A 156 -9.70 -4.93 4.21
C PHE A 156 -9.96 -5.60 5.55
N GLY A 157 -9.51 -6.85 5.69
CA GLY A 157 -9.40 -7.52 6.99
C GLY A 157 -10.66 -8.23 7.48
N GLY A 158 -11.67 -8.41 6.63
CA GLY A 158 -12.89 -9.16 6.96
C GLY A 158 -12.68 -10.67 7.10
N CYS A 159 -13.74 -11.41 7.42
CA CYS A 159 -13.71 -12.87 7.57
C CYS A 159 -13.18 -13.59 6.30
N ASP A 160 -13.48 -13.04 5.14
CA ASP A 160 -13.05 -13.58 3.84
C ASP A 160 -11.54 -13.42 3.61
N PHE A 161 -10.95 -12.34 4.14
CA PHE A 161 -9.51 -12.10 4.18
C PHE A 161 -8.82 -13.05 5.16
N LEU A 162 -9.35 -13.16 6.38
CA LEU A 162 -8.80 -14.07 7.40
C LEU A 162 -8.86 -15.53 6.94
N GLN A 163 -9.93 -15.95 6.26
CA GLN A 163 -10.01 -17.25 5.60
C GLN A 163 -8.87 -17.45 4.59
N ALA A 164 -8.56 -16.43 3.80
CA ALA A 164 -7.48 -16.50 2.81
C ALA A 164 -6.08 -16.48 3.45
N VAL A 165 -5.89 -15.78 4.57
CA VAL A 165 -4.67 -15.90 5.40
C VAL A 165 -4.52 -17.33 5.93
N GLY A 166 -5.60 -17.93 6.42
CA GLY A 166 -5.61 -19.33 6.86
C GLY A 166 -5.23 -20.30 5.74
N TYR A 167 -5.64 -20.04 4.50
CA TYR A 167 -5.22 -20.82 3.33
C TYR A 167 -3.70 -20.75 3.11
N LEU A 168 -3.10 -19.56 3.19
CA LEU A 168 -1.64 -19.42 3.07
C LEU A 168 -0.91 -20.16 4.18
N ALA A 169 -1.38 -20.02 5.43
CA ALA A 169 -0.83 -20.72 6.57
C ALA A 169 -0.84 -22.24 6.38
N LEU A 170 -1.99 -22.81 5.96
CA LEU A 170 -2.08 -24.26 5.70
C LEU A 170 -1.18 -24.69 4.54
N THR A 171 -1.08 -23.90 3.48
CA THR A 171 -0.22 -24.19 2.31
C THR A 171 1.25 -24.25 2.73
N PHE A 172 1.72 -23.27 3.50
CA PHE A 172 3.09 -23.24 4.01
C PHE A 172 3.35 -24.33 5.05
N PHE A 173 2.40 -24.59 5.94
CA PHE A 173 2.51 -25.70 6.88
C PHE A 173 2.62 -27.04 6.16
N ALA A 174 1.83 -27.27 5.12
CA ALA A 174 1.91 -28.48 4.29
C ALA A 174 3.21 -28.59 3.49
N HIS A 175 3.83 -27.46 3.14
CA HIS A 175 5.15 -27.45 2.52
C HIS A 175 6.24 -27.90 3.50
N SER A 176 6.22 -27.39 4.73
CA SER A 176 7.25 -27.65 5.76
C SER A 176 7.05 -28.95 6.55
N PHE A 177 5.78 -29.34 6.76
CA PHE A 177 5.35 -30.49 7.56
C PHE A 177 4.31 -31.33 6.80
N PRO A 178 4.68 -31.96 5.66
CA PRO A 178 3.73 -32.64 4.78
C PRO A 178 2.97 -33.80 5.46
N GLY A 179 3.61 -34.56 6.35
CA GLY A 179 2.96 -35.64 7.09
C GLY A 179 1.87 -35.12 8.03
N ALA A 180 2.24 -34.17 8.90
CA ALA A 180 1.33 -33.51 9.83
C ALA A 180 0.13 -32.86 9.14
N ALA A 181 0.35 -32.18 7.99
CA ALA A 181 -0.71 -31.52 7.26
C ALA A 181 -1.79 -32.46 6.72
N ARG A 182 -1.54 -33.77 6.66
CA ARG A 182 -2.49 -34.81 6.21
C ARG A 182 -3.29 -35.43 7.36
N GLN A 183 -2.99 -35.08 8.60
CA GLN A 183 -3.68 -35.65 9.75
C GLN A 183 -5.13 -35.21 9.88
N GLU A 184 -5.88 -36.04 10.57
CA GLU A 184 -7.31 -35.91 10.85
C GLU A 184 -7.62 -34.69 11.71
N GLY A 185 -6.73 -34.32 12.62
CA GLY A 185 -6.89 -33.17 13.51
C GLY A 185 -7.09 -31.84 12.79
N LEU A 186 -6.59 -31.69 11.56
CA LEU A 186 -6.75 -30.48 10.74
C LEU A 186 -8.07 -30.47 9.93
N LYS A 187 -8.89 -31.52 9.98
CA LYS A 187 -10.14 -31.60 9.19
C LYS A 187 -11.08 -30.40 9.43
N PRO A 188 -11.32 -29.93 10.67
CA PRO A 188 -12.16 -28.76 10.91
C PRO A 188 -11.64 -27.50 10.20
N PHE A 189 -10.33 -27.26 10.25
CA PHE A 189 -9.69 -26.12 9.59
C PHE A 189 -9.81 -26.23 8.06
N LYS A 190 -9.54 -27.41 7.50
CA LYS A 190 -9.70 -27.68 6.05
C LYS A 190 -11.14 -27.51 5.58
N ALA A 191 -12.12 -27.87 6.40
CA ALA A 191 -13.53 -27.67 6.10
C ALA A 191 -13.90 -26.18 6.13
N MET A 192 -13.35 -25.40 7.07
CA MET A 192 -13.52 -23.95 7.13
C MET A 192 -13.04 -23.26 5.84
N LEU A 193 -11.88 -23.64 5.30
CA LEU A 193 -11.35 -23.07 4.05
C LEU A 193 -12.24 -23.36 2.83
N GLN A 194 -12.99 -24.46 2.84
CA GLN A 194 -13.86 -24.86 1.73
C GLN A 194 -15.20 -24.12 1.72
N ARG A 195 -15.57 -23.41 2.79
CA ARG A 195 -16.81 -22.62 2.87
C ARG A 195 -16.73 -21.33 2.05
N GLU A 196 -17.89 -20.81 1.70
CA GLU A 196 -18.06 -19.46 1.12
C GLU A 196 -18.46 -18.47 2.21
N LEU A 197 -17.48 -17.81 2.82
CA LEU A 197 -17.69 -16.92 3.98
C LEU A 197 -17.72 -15.43 3.62
N LYS A 198 -18.28 -15.04 2.45
CA LYS A 198 -18.28 -13.64 1.97
C LYS A 198 -18.82 -12.65 3.03
N ASN A 199 -17.94 -12.10 3.85
CA ASN A 199 -18.25 -11.28 5.03
C ASN A 199 -19.30 -11.89 5.98
N ASP A 200 -19.40 -13.22 6.02
CA ASP A 200 -20.37 -13.92 6.86
C ASP A 200 -19.86 -14.05 8.30
N LYS A 201 -20.04 -12.96 9.06
CA LYS A 201 -19.61 -12.86 10.47
C LYS A 201 -20.32 -13.86 11.38
N ALA A 202 -21.56 -14.24 11.07
CA ALA A 202 -22.35 -15.15 11.91
C ALA A 202 -21.80 -16.57 11.89
N ASN A 203 -21.14 -16.96 10.79
CA ASN A 203 -20.53 -18.28 10.62
C ASN A 203 -18.99 -18.25 10.74
N TRP A 204 -18.42 -17.11 11.10
CA TRP A 204 -17.00 -17.00 11.41
C TRP A 204 -16.75 -17.56 12.81
N GLN A 205 -15.93 -18.62 12.88
CA GLN A 205 -15.42 -19.09 14.16
C GLN A 205 -14.28 -18.18 14.55
N ASP A 206 -14.56 -17.25 15.47
CA ASP A 206 -13.52 -16.50 16.16
C ASP A 206 -12.49 -17.50 16.72
N GLU A 207 -11.21 -17.11 16.78
CA GLU A 207 -10.06 -17.87 17.32
C GLU A 207 -9.25 -18.76 16.34
N LEU A 208 -9.74 -19.11 15.14
CA LEU A 208 -8.91 -19.91 14.20
C LEU A 208 -7.85 -19.08 13.46
N VAL A 209 -8.23 -17.86 13.07
CA VAL A 209 -7.33 -16.88 12.47
C VAL A 209 -7.64 -15.54 13.12
N TRP A 210 -6.62 -14.90 13.67
CA TRP A 210 -6.78 -13.63 14.39
C TRP A 210 -5.80 -12.59 13.91
N TRP A 211 -6.12 -11.34 14.22
CA TRP A 211 -5.22 -10.22 14.03
C TRP A 211 -4.17 -10.20 15.12
N ASP A 212 -2.91 -10.09 14.74
CA ASP A 212 -1.85 -9.86 15.71
C ASP A 212 -1.39 -8.40 15.64
N GLY A 213 -1.77 -7.64 16.67
CA GLY A 213 -1.39 -6.24 16.81
C GLY A 213 0.02 -6.03 17.36
N ARG A 214 0.74 -7.09 17.73
CA ARG A 214 2.15 -7.00 18.18
C ARG A 214 3.06 -6.63 17.00
N GLU A 215 4.25 -6.13 17.31
CA GLU A 215 5.26 -5.95 16.28
C GLU A 215 5.75 -7.31 15.78
N THR A 216 5.85 -7.49 14.47
CA THR A 216 6.34 -8.75 13.88
C THR A 216 7.69 -9.18 14.46
N SER A 217 8.58 -8.22 14.69
CA SER A 217 9.91 -8.44 15.28
C SER A 217 9.87 -9.04 16.68
N SER A 218 8.85 -8.72 17.48
CA SER A 218 8.73 -9.26 18.84
C SER A 218 8.13 -10.67 18.88
N VAL A 219 7.52 -11.13 17.77
CA VAL A 219 6.96 -12.48 17.67
C VAL A 219 7.94 -13.42 16.97
N VAL A 220 8.47 -13.03 15.81
CA VAL A 220 9.20 -13.93 14.90
C VAL A 220 10.55 -13.36 14.43
N GLY A 221 11.04 -12.31 15.09
CA GLY A 221 12.31 -11.66 14.76
C GLY A 221 12.23 -10.70 13.57
N ALA A 222 13.35 -10.02 13.30
CA ALA A 222 13.41 -8.99 12.27
C ALA A 222 13.24 -9.58 10.86
N ASN A 223 12.40 -8.94 10.04
CA ASN A 223 12.32 -9.26 8.62
C ASN A 223 13.52 -8.63 7.90
N PRO A 224 14.31 -9.39 7.11
CA PRO A 224 15.43 -8.85 6.35
C PRO A 224 15.01 -7.89 5.22
N HIS A 225 13.71 -7.82 4.91
CA HIS A 225 13.17 -6.98 3.86
C HIS A 225 12.24 -5.92 4.44
N GLU A 226 12.48 -4.66 4.05
CA GLU A 226 11.71 -3.49 4.52
C GLU A 226 10.20 -3.71 4.37
N PHE A 227 9.73 -4.12 3.18
CA PHE A 227 8.33 -4.46 2.91
C PHE A 227 8.12 -5.97 2.74
N GLY A 228 8.89 -6.79 3.47
CA GLY A 228 8.81 -8.25 3.35
C GLY A 228 7.49 -8.86 3.79
N HIS A 229 7.12 -9.97 3.18
CA HIS A 229 6.17 -10.90 3.80
C HIS A 229 6.94 -11.92 4.65
N LEU A 230 6.26 -12.51 5.62
CA LEU A 230 6.80 -13.55 6.48
C LEU A 230 5.74 -14.59 6.79
N LEU A 231 6.10 -15.86 6.66
CA LEU A 231 5.30 -16.98 7.14
C LEU A 231 6.16 -17.84 8.06
N ALA A 232 5.81 -17.92 9.34
CA ALA A 232 6.43 -18.83 10.28
C ALA A 232 5.43 -19.93 10.64
N VAL A 233 5.85 -21.19 10.55
CA VAL A 233 5.00 -22.35 10.83
C VAL A 233 5.71 -23.32 11.77
N GLY A 234 4.97 -23.97 12.65
CA GLY A 234 5.53 -24.95 13.58
C GLY A 234 4.47 -25.73 14.34
N ILE A 235 4.93 -26.70 15.12
CA ILE A 235 4.09 -27.56 15.96
C ILE A 235 4.49 -27.34 17.41
N CYS A 236 3.56 -26.92 18.25
CA CYS A 236 3.79 -26.69 19.66
C CYS A 236 3.77 -28.03 20.41
N GLY A 237 4.89 -28.41 21.01
CA GLY A 237 4.99 -29.65 21.79
C GLY A 237 4.11 -29.65 23.05
N THR A 238 3.82 -28.48 23.63
CA THR A 238 3.01 -28.37 24.86
C THR A 238 1.53 -28.55 24.58
N THR A 239 1.01 -27.95 23.50
CA THR A 239 -0.43 -28.04 23.18
C THR A 239 -0.76 -29.15 22.19
N ALA A 240 0.26 -29.75 21.56
CA ALA A 240 0.13 -30.69 20.44
C ALA A 240 -0.70 -30.10 19.29
N ARG A 241 -0.46 -28.82 18.97
CA ARG A 241 -1.18 -28.08 17.91
C ARG A 241 -0.21 -27.46 16.91
N ALA A 242 -0.65 -27.39 15.66
CA ALA A 242 0.04 -26.68 14.60
C ALA A 242 -0.39 -25.22 14.57
N TYR A 243 0.58 -24.32 14.51
CA TYR A 243 0.35 -22.89 14.42
C TYR A 243 1.09 -22.28 13.24
N ALA A 244 0.60 -21.13 12.80
CA ALA A 244 1.30 -20.27 11.85
C ALA A 244 1.20 -18.80 12.26
N TYR A 245 2.20 -18.03 11.84
CA TYR A 245 2.21 -16.58 11.88
C TYR A 245 2.41 -16.07 10.46
N VAL A 246 1.53 -15.18 10.00
CA VAL A 246 1.58 -14.59 8.66
C VAL A 246 1.69 -13.08 8.81
N SER A 247 2.69 -12.48 8.17
CA SER A 247 2.86 -11.03 8.12
C SER A 247 2.97 -10.55 6.67
N PHE A 248 2.23 -9.50 6.31
CA PHE A 248 2.38 -8.81 5.04
C PHE A 248 3.05 -7.45 5.23
N PHE A 249 4.01 -7.16 4.34
CA PHE A 249 4.74 -5.89 4.29
C PHE A 249 5.39 -5.47 5.61
N SER A 250 5.68 -6.45 6.48
CA SER A 250 6.18 -6.28 7.85
C SER A 250 5.30 -5.37 8.73
N CYS A 251 4.01 -5.20 8.38
CA CYS A 251 3.09 -4.28 9.06
C CYS A 251 1.75 -4.93 9.45
N LEU A 252 1.26 -5.87 8.65
CA LEU A 252 -0.04 -6.51 8.81
C LEU A 252 0.16 -7.95 9.25
N SER A 253 -0.15 -8.27 10.50
CA SER A 253 0.21 -9.57 11.07
C SER A 253 -0.97 -10.34 11.62
N PHE A 254 -0.87 -11.66 11.53
CA PHE A 254 -1.94 -12.61 11.80
C PHE A 254 -1.38 -13.87 12.43
N GLY A 255 -2.06 -14.37 13.45
CA GLY A 255 -1.83 -15.71 13.97
C GLY A 255 -2.90 -16.68 13.47
N VAL A 256 -2.53 -17.94 13.34
CA VAL A 256 -3.39 -19.02 12.86
C VAL A 256 -3.19 -20.25 13.73
N ASP A 257 -4.30 -20.78 14.23
CA ASP A 257 -4.36 -22.11 14.83
C ASP A 257 -4.93 -23.09 13.80
N LEU A 258 -4.08 -24.00 13.31
CA LEU A 258 -4.45 -24.97 12.29
C LEU A 258 -5.16 -26.20 12.87
N GLY A 259 -5.02 -26.44 14.18
CA GLY A 259 -5.59 -27.59 14.87
C GLY A 259 -4.57 -28.57 15.45
N PRO A 260 -5.07 -29.62 16.12
CA PRO A 260 -4.25 -30.63 16.78
C PRO A 260 -3.48 -31.51 15.79
N VAL A 261 -2.25 -31.87 16.15
CA VAL A 261 -1.33 -32.70 15.37
C VAL A 261 -0.54 -33.61 16.31
N GLU A 262 -0.48 -34.89 15.98
CA GLU A 262 0.46 -35.83 16.58
C GLU A 262 1.78 -35.76 15.81
N TYR A 263 2.86 -35.32 16.46
CA TYR A 263 4.15 -35.15 15.79
C TYR A 263 5.25 -35.82 16.59
N ASP A 264 5.87 -36.82 15.96
CA ASP A 264 6.95 -37.65 16.49
C ASP A 264 8.35 -37.13 16.10
N GLY A 265 8.41 -36.08 15.28
CA GLY A 265 9.66 -35.41 14.91
C GLY A 265 10.11 -34.34 15.90
N GLU A 266 11.31 -33.80 15.67
CA GLU A 266 11.88 -32.72 16.49
C GLU A 266 11.06 -31.41 16.33
N PRO A 267 10.66 -30.76 17.45
CA PRO A 267 10.00 -29.46 17.40
C PRO A 267 10.85 -28.46 16.64
N ARG A 268 10.26 -27.73 15.69
CA ARG A 268 10.97 -26.71 14.93
C ARG A 268 10.03 -25.62 14.45
N THR A 269 10.59 -24.44 14.26
CA THR A 269 9.91 -23.32 13.58
C THR A 269 10.57 -23.13 12.23
N VAL A 270 9.76 -23.10 11.17
CA VAL A 270 10.23 -22.80 9.82
C VAL A 270 9.67 -21.44 9.41
N SER A 271 10.56 -20.48 9.25
CA SER A 271 10.27 -19.09 8.87
C SER A 271 10.66 -18.85 7.43
N THR A 272 9.71 -18.48 6.58
CA THR A 272 9.95 -18.09 5.19
C THR A 272 9.74 -16.60 5.02
N PHE A 273 10.80 -15.89 4.64
CA PHE A 273 10.75 -14.48 4.30
C PHE A 273 10.61 -14.33 2.80
N ILE A 274 9.75 -13.41 2.37
CA ILE A 274 9.47 -13.16 0.96
C ILE A 274 9.71 -11.69 0.69
N ASN A 275 10.57 -11.38 -0.28
CA ASN A 275 10.79 -10.03 -0.75
C ASN A 275 9.86 -9.73 -1.94
N PRO A 276 8.76 -8.97 -1.75
CA PRO A 276 7.86 -8.66 -2.86
C PRO A 276 8.48 -7.70 -3.88
N LEU A 277 9.60 -7.06 -3.54
CA LEU A 277 10.31 -6.09 -4.38
C LEU A 277 11.50 -6.71 -5.11
N ALA A 278 11.71 -8.03 -5.01
CA ALA A 278 12.82 -8.69 -5.69
C ALA A 278 12.64 -8.65 -7.22
N GLU A 279 13.71 -8.30 -7.94
CA GLU A 279 13.73 -8.34 -9.40
C GLU A 279 13.69 -9.79 -9.92
N ARG A 280 14.38 -10.73 -9.25
CA ARG A 280 14.52 -12.13 -9.65
C ARG A 280 13.90 -13.10 -8.65
N ALA A 281 13.44 -14.26 -9.14
CA ALA A 281 12.86 -15.30 -8.30
C ALA A 281 13.84 -15.99 -7.35
N SER A 282 15.14 -16.00 -7.68
CA SER A 282 16.19 -16.51 -6.78
C SER A 282 16.30 -15.70 -5.49
N ASP A 283 16.03 -14.39 -5.59
CA ASP A 283 16.29 -13.41 -4.53
C ASP A 283 15.01 -13.06 -3.76
N SER A 284 13.89 -13.66 -4.14
CA SER A 284 12.57 -13.32 -3.62
C SER A 284 12.18 -14.08 -2.37
N VAL A 285 12.91 -15.13 -1.99
CA VAL A 285 12.57 -15.98 -0.84
C VAL A 285 13.81 -16.48 -0.11
N SER A 286 13.86 -16.27 1.20
CA SER A 286 14.81 -16.89 2.12
C SER A 286 14.07 -17.70 3.19
N VAL A 287 14.70 -18.77 3.69
CA VAL A 287 14.12 -19.66 4.69
C VAL A 287 15.09 -19.77 5.86
N ALA A 288 14.58 -19.58 7.07
CA ALA A 288 15.28 -19.85 8.32
C ALA A 288 14.56 -20.99 9.06
N GLN A 289 15.32 -21.84 9.73
CA GLN A 289 14.80 -22.89 10.58
C GLN A 289 15.40 -22.74 11.98
N GLU A 290 14.56 -22.86 12.99
CA GLU A 290 14.96 -22.94 14.38
C GLU A 290 14.62 -24.34 14.91
N ASP A 291 15.54 -24.93 15.68
CA ASP A 291 15.39 -26.29 16.24
C ASP A 291 14.47 -26.35 17.48
N ILE A 292 13.69 -25.29 17.69
CA ILE A 292 12.65 -25.22 18.72
C ILE A 292 11.39 -24.56 18.13
N PHE A 293 10.24 -24.87 18.73
CA PHE A 293 9.01 -24.14 18.44
C PHE A 293 9.00 -22.79 19.16
N ASN A 294 8.73 -21.72 18.42
CA ASN A 294 8.53 -20.39 18.97
C ASN A 294 7.11 -20.25 19.54
N ASN A 295 7.00 -20.28 20.86
CA ASN A 295 5.73 -20.22 21.58
C ASN A 295 4.96 -18.89 21.40
N GLU A 296 5.60 -17.81 20.95
CA GLU A 296 4.91 -16.54 20.69
C GLU A 296 3.92 -16.63 19.53
N ILE A 297 4.17 -17.53 18.56
CA ILE A 297 3.31 -17.78 17.40
C ILE A 297 1.93 -18.30 17.83
N GLY A 298 1.90 -19.18 18.84
CA GLY A 298 0.67 -19.83 19.31
C GLY A 298 -0.15 -19.01 20.29
N LYS A 299 0.32 -17.82 20.71
CA LYS A 299 -0.43 -16.96 21.62
C LYS A 299 -1.57 -16.28 20.85
N PRO A 300 -2.83 -16.43 21.31
CA PRO A 300 -3.94 -15.74 20.67
C PRO A 300 -3.72 -14.23 20.74
N GLY A 301 -3.98 -13.56 19.63
CA GLY A 301 -3.93 -12.11 19.52
C GLY A 301 -5.31 -11.53 19.76
N ILE A 302 -5.76 -10.68 18.85
CA ILE A 302 -6.96 -9.89 18.99
C ILE A 302 -7.99 -10.40 17.99
N CYS A 303 -9.21 -10.64 18.44
CA CYS A 303 -10.28 -11.08 17.56
C CYS A 303 -10.64 -9.96 16.55
N LEU A 304 -11.34 -10.33 15.47
CA LEU A 304 -11.71 -9.37 14.43
C LEU A 304 -12.53 -8.19 14.99
N HIS A 305 -13.43 -8.46 15.93
CA HIS A 305 -14.25 -7.44 16.58
C HIS A 305 -13.37 -6.40 17.30
N ASP A 306 -12.52 -6.85 18.21
CA ASP A 306 -11.65 -5.98 19.00
C ASP A 306 -10.64 -5.24 18.13
N MET A 307 -10.16 -5.85 17.04
CA MET A 307 -9.25 -5.21 16.10
C MET A 307 -9.89 -3.99 15.41
N ILE A 308 -11.17 -4.11 15.02
CA ILE A 308 -11.94 -3.03 14.39
C ILE A 308 -12.19 -1.90 15.40
N HIS A 309 -12.55 -2.24 16.65
CA HIS A 309 -12.97 -1.25 17.64
C HIS A 309 -11.81 -0.60 18.42
N SER A 310 -10.67 -1.28 18.55
CA SER A 310 -9.50 -0.75 19.29
C SER A 310 -8.64 0.24 18.50
N GLY A 311 -8.89 0.41 17.19
CA GLY A 311 -8.07 1.25 16.32
C GLY A 311 -6.71 0.63 15.93
N ARG A 312 -6.38 -0.57 16.39
CA ARG A 312 -5.11 -1.25 16.05
C ARG A 312 -4.99 -1.58 14.57
N ALA A 313 -6.09 -1.86 13.86
CA ALA A 313 -6.07 -2.00 12.39
C ALA A 313 -5.63 -0.71 11.71
N VAL A 314 -6.14 0.43 12.18
CA VAL A 314 -5.75 1.74 11.67
C VAL A 314 -4.26 1.95 11.93
N GLN A 315 -3.77 1.68 13.13
CA GLN A 315 -2.34 1.79 13.46
C GLN A 315 -1.45 0.91 12.57
N ALA A 316 -1.84 -0.34 12.30
CA ALA A 316 -1.09 -1.23 11.42
C ALA A 316 -0.99 -0.70 9.98
N VAL A 317 -2.10 -0.16 9.46
CA VAL A 317 -2.14 0.50 8.13
C VAL A 317 -1.37 1.82 8.14
N SER A 318 -1.45 2.61 9.20
CA SER A 318 -0.68 3.86 9.38
C SER A 318 0.83 3.59 9.33
N ARG A 319 1.33 2.56 10.04
CA ARG A 319 2.74 2.15 9.97
C ARG A 319 3.19 1.80 8.55
N PHE A 320 2.33 1.12 7.79
CA PHE A 320 2.61 0.85 6.37
C PHE A 320 2.69 2.15 5.56
N GLN A 321 1.74 3.07 5.76
CA GLN A 321 1.69 4.36 5.07
C GLN A 321 2.90 5.24 5.40
N GLU A 322 3.34 5.26 6.66
CA GLU A 322 4.54 6.00 7.10
C GLU A 322 5.80 5.48 6.41
N LYS A 323 6.00 4.15 6.39
CA LYS A 323 7.13 3.54 5.68
C LYS A 323 7.08 3.82 4.19
N LEU A 324 5.90 3.70 3.58
CA LEU A 324 5.69 4.01 2.17
C LEU A 324 6.00 5.48 1.86
N HIS A 325 5.57 6.39 2.73
CA HIS A 325 5.85 7.82 2.59
C HIS A 325 7.35 8.10 2.63
N LEU A 326 8.07 7.54 3.60
CA LEU A 326 9.52 7.69 3.71
C LEU A 326 10.24 7.13 2.47
N ARG A 327 9.84 5.95 1.98
CA ARG A 327 10.37 5.37 0.74
C ARG A 327 10.14 6.30 -0.46
N ASN A 328 8.95 6.86 -0.60
CA ASN A 328 8.62 7.76 -1.70
C ASN A 328 9.37 9.10 -1.60
N ALA A 329 9.56 9.63 -0.39
CA ALA A 329 10.38 10.80 -0.15
C ALA A 329 11.83 10.56 -0.60
N TRP A 330 12.41 9.40 -0.26
CA TRP A 330 13.74 9.01 -0.73
C TRP A 330 13.84 8.83 -2.25
N LYS A 331 12.80 8.33 -2.92
CA LYS A 331 12.76 8.28 -4.39
C LYS A 331 12.79 9.67 -5.01
N ILE A 332 12.08 10.63 -4.44
CA ILE A 332 12.10 12.03 -4.89
C ILE A 332 13.50 12.61 -4.72
N VAL A 333 14.11 12.44 -3.54
CA VAL A 333 15.49 12.88 -3.30
C VAL A 333 16.47 12.24 -4.30
N ALA A 334 16.37 10.93 -4.53
CA ALA A 334 17.21 10.24 -5.51
C ALA A 334 17.03 10.76 -6.95
N GLY A 335 15.85 11.27 -7.30
CA GLY A 335 15.60 11.96 -8.58
C GLY A 335 16.11 13.40 -8.62
N ILE A 336 16.19 14.08 -7.47
CA ILE A 336 16.73 15.43 -7.33
C ILE A 336 18.26 15.44 -7.42
N MET A 337 18.95 14.56 -6.69
CA MET A 337 20.41 14.62 -6.53
C MET A 337 21.20 14.65 -7.86
N PRO A 338 20.87 13.86 -8.89
CA PRO A 338 21.57 13.90 -10.19
C PRO A 338 21.40 15.23 -10.94
N ARG A 339 20.44 16.07 -10.57
CA ARG A 339 20.16 17.37 -11.21
C ARG A 339 20.90 18.52 -10.55
N VAL A 340 21.44 18.30 -9.34
CA VAL A 340 22.22 19.29 -8.58
C VAL A 340 23.53 19.57 -9.33
N PRO A 341 23.93 20.85 -9.50
CA PRO A 341 25.19 21.19 -10.15
C PRO A 341 26.39 20.51 -9.48
N SER A 342 27.34 20.01 -10.27
CA SER A 342 28.51 19.29 -9.74
C SER A 342 29.48 20.17 -8.96
N GLN A 343 29.48 21.48 -9.20
CA GLN A 343 30.31 22.46 -8.50
C GLN A 343 29.44 23.55 -7.88
N PRO A 344 29.80 24.05 -6.70
CA PRO A 344 29.15 25.23 -6.13
C PRO A 344 29.38 26.46 -6.99
N SER A 345 28.30 27.20 -7.28
CA SER A 345 28.37 28.45 -8.02
C SER A 345 27.37 29.45 -7.43
N PRO A 346 27.78 30.71 -7.15
CA PRO A 346 26.87 31.77 -6.71
C PRO A 346 25.74 32.06 -7.70
N GLU A 347 25.96 31.79 -9.00
CA GLU A 347 24.97 32.03 -10.07
C GLU A 347 24.02 30.83 -10.28
N GLY A 348 24.17 29.76 -9.48
CA GLY A 348 23.44 28.49 -9.67
C GLY A 348 21.98 28.46 -9.18
N LEU A 349 21.45 29.54 -8.61
CA LEU A 349 20.12 29.55 -7.97
C LEU A 349 18.96 29.20 -8.91
N GLU A 350 19.06 29.56 -10.20
CA GLU A 350 18.04 29.24 -11.19
C GLU A 350 17.83 27.73 -11.31
N ARG A 351 18.92 26.95 -11.28
CA ARG A 351 18.84 25.49 -11.35
C ARG A 351 18.11 24.88 -10.16
N PHE A 352 18.36 25.40 -8.96
CA PHE A 352 17.63 24.97 -7.75
C PHE A 352 16.16 25.36 -7.81
N SER A 353 15.86 26.54 -8.37
CA SER A 353 14.49 26.99 -8.58
C SER A 353 13.71 26.07 -9.53
N GLU A 354 14.34 25.61 -10.61
CA GLU A 354 13.75 24.59 -11.51
C GLU A 354 13.50 23.26 -10.79
N ILE A 355 14.49 22.75 -10.05
CA ILE A 355 14.39 21.50 -9.30
C ILE A 355 13.22 21.56 -8.33
N VAL A 356 13.11 22.64 -7.57
CA VAL A 356 12.06 22.82 -6.58
C VAL A 356 10.69 22.99 -7.23
N ARG A 357 10.60 23.71 -8.34
CA ARG A 357 9.35 23.87 -9.11
C ARG A 357 8.80 22.53 -9.59
N ASP A 358 9.66 21.66 -10.10
CA ASP A 358 9.25 20.33 -10.57
C ASP A 358 8.81 19.41 -9.41
N ASN A 359 9.17 19.75 -8.18
CA ASN A 359 8.82 19.05 -6.95
C ASN A 359 7.88 19.88 -6.06
N GLY A 360 7.00 20.67 -6.68
CA GLY A 360 6.11 21.58 -5.96
C GLY A 360 5.06 20.91 -5.07
N GLN A 361 4.58 19.71 -5.42
CA GLN A 361 3.55 19.02 -4.64
C GLN A 361 4.04 18.61 -3.23
N PRO A 362 5.24 18.03 -3.06
CA PRO A 362 5.86 17.87 -1.74
C PRO A 362 5.90 19.16 -0.91
N LEU A 363 6.26 20.30 -1.51
CA LEU A 363 6.31 21.58 -0.79
C LEU A 363 4.93 22.13 -0.45
N LEU A 364 3.92 21.89 -1.29
CA LEU A 364 2.54 22.21 -0.93
C LEU A 364 2.07 21.37 0.27
N ASN A 365 2.43 20.08 0.31
CA ASN A 365 2.12 19.23 1.46
C ASN A 365 2.81 19.76 2.73
N LEU A 366 4.08 20.16 2.63
CA LEU A 366 4.85 20.75 3.72
C LEU A 366 4.22 22.08 4.21
N LEU A 367 3.83 22.95 3.29
CA LEU A 367 3.10 24.19 3.59
C LEU A 367 1.75 23.87 4.28
N GLY A 368 1.03 22.85 3.84
CA GLY A 368 -0.20 22.36 4.48
C GLY A 368 0.01 21.94 5.93
N LEU A 369 1.11 21.23 6.22
CA LEU A 369 1.49 20.86 7.57
C LEU A 369 1.80 22.09 8.43
N VAL A 370 2.59 23.02 7.91
CA VAL A 370 2.93 24.28 8.61
C VAL A 370 1.67 25.08 8.92
N VAL A 371 0.82 25.31 7.93
CA VAL A 371 -0.43 26.07 8.08
C VAL A 371 -1.34 25.43 9.11
N THR A 372 -1.47 24.09 9.10
CA THR A 372 -2.27 23.35 10.08
C THR A 372 -1.68 23.49 11.49
N GLY A 373 -0.36 23.33 11.65
CA GLY A 373 0.32 23.47 12.93
C GLY A 373 0.19 24.88 13.50
N VAL A 374 0.49 25.91 12.72
CA VAL A 374 0.34 27.31 13.14
C VAL A 374 -1.12 27.62 13.46
N ALA A 375 -2.09 27.11 12.68
CA ALA A 375 -3.50 27.31 12.98
C ALA A 375 -3.92 26.75 14.36
N GLN A 376 -3.27 25.71 14.89
CA GLN A 376 -3.59 25.19 16.23
C GLN A 376 -3.25 26.21 17.34
N GLU A 377 -2.22 27.03 17.15
CA GLU A 377 -1.82 28.07 18.11
C GLU A 377 -2.76 29.29 18.09
N PHE A 378 -3.44 29.55 16.96
CA PHE A 378 -4.31 30.72 16.77
C PHE A 378 -5.81 30.36 16.75
N THR A 379 -6.22 29.29 17.44
CA THR A 379 -7.62 28.82 17.45
C THR A 379 -8.65 29.87 17.90
N LYS A 380 -8.23 30.86 18.69
CA LYS A 380 -9.09 31.96 19.19
C LYS A 380 -9.21 33.16 18.23
N TYR A 381 -8.46 33.16 17.12
CA TYR A 381 -8.35 34.31 16.22
C TYR A 381 -8.91 33.97 14.83
N ASP A 382 -10.22 34.13 14.64
CA ASP A 382 -10.93 33.74 13.40
C ASP A 382 -10.39 34.39 12.12
N HIS A 383 -9.89 35.62 12.20
CA HIS A 383 -9.29 36.29 11.05
C HIS A 383 -7.96 35.64 10.65
N VAL A 384 -7.12 35.26 11.63
CA VAL A 384 -5.87 34.50 11.40
C VAL A 384 -6.19 33.12 10.83
N GLN A 385 -7.18 32.41 11.38
CA GLN A 385 -7.63 31.11 10.86
C GLN A 385 -8.05 31.19 9.39
N ARG A 386 -8.83 32.21 9.02
CA ARG A 386 -9.26 32.42 7.63
C ARG A 386 -8.07 32.73 6.71
N ALA A 387 -7.14 33.57 7.16
CA ALA A 387 -5.94 33.87 6.39
C ALA A 387 -5.07 32.63 6.15
N LEU A 388 -4.80 31.85 7.19
CA LEU A 388 -4.06 30.59 7.11
C LEU A 388 -4.71 29.62 6.13
N LYS A 389 -6.04 29.44 6.21
CA LYS A 389 -6.77 28.57 5.27
C LYS A 389 -6.65 29.00 3.81
N LYS A 390 -6.57 30.30 3.53
CA LYS A 390 -6.36 30.81 2.17
C LYS A 390 -5.02 30.41 1.57
N MET A 391 -3.98 30.25 2.39
CA MET A 391 -2.63 29.87 1.94
C MET A 391 -2.55 28.43 1.38
N VAL A 392 -3.60 27.63 1.58
CA VAL A 392 -3.70 26.25 1.09
C VAL A 392 -5.08 25.97 0.47
N ALA A 393 -5.77 27.03 0.05
CA ALA A 393 -7.08 26.92 -0.57
C ALA A 393 -6.97 26.41 -2.01
N LYS A 394 -7.88 25.50 -2.38
CA LYS A 394 -8.03 25.04 -3.76
C LYS A 394 -8.90 26.00 -4.58
N ASP A 395 -8.64 26.07 -5.87
CA ASP A 395 -9.50 26.70 -6.87
C ASP A 395 -9.38 25.92 -8.18
N GLU A 396 -10.36 25.05 -8.45
CA GLU A 396 -10.38 24.18 -9.64
C GLU A 396 -10.58 24.95 -10.95
N THR A 397 -10.89 26.25 -10.89
CA THR A 397 -11.01 27.11 -12.08
C THR A 397 -9.65 27.57 -12.59
N GLN A 398 -8.62 27.56 -11.74
CA GLN A 398 -7.24 27.91 -12.08
C GLN A 398 -6.51 26.71 -12.70
N ASP A 399 -5.58 26.98 -13.62
CA ASP A 399 -4.82 25.91 -14.30
C ASP A 399 -3.95 25.07 -13.36
N ASN A 400 -3.55 25.65 -12.21
CA ASN A 400 -2.75 24.97 -11.18
C ASN A 400 -3.60 24.34 -10.05
N GLY A 401 -4.93 24.53 -10.07
CA GLY A 401 -5.87 24.03 -9.04
C GLY A 401 -5.83 24.76 -7.69
N LEU A 402 -5.11 25.87 -7.56
CA LEU A 402 -4.91 26.61 -6.32
C LEU A 402 -5.52 28.01 -6.39
N ALA A 403 -6.07 28.48 -5.27
CA ALA A 403 -6.45 29.88 -5.14
C ALA A 403 -5.21 30.79 -5.28
N PRO A 404 -5.35 32.05 -5.73
CA PRO A 404 -4.22 32.96 -5.91
C PRO A 404 -3.32 33.10 -4.68
N GLU A 405 -3.90 33.22 -3.48
CA GLU A 405 -3.13 33.31 -2.23
C GLU A 405 -2.37 32.01 -1.91
N ALA A 406 -2.95 30.85 -2.23
CA ALA A 406 -2.29 29.55 -2.03
C ALA A 406 -1.14 29.35 -3.03
N TRP A 407 -1.34 29.76 -4.28
CA TRP A 407 -0.30 29.72 -5.29
C TRP A 407 0.88 30.63 -4.92
N GLN A 408 0.60 31.86 -4.46
CA GLN A 408 1.62 32.78 -4.00
C GLN A 408 2.41 32.18 -2.81
N ALA A 409 1.72 31.64 -1.80
CA ALA A 409 2.37 31.01 -0.65
C ALA A 409 3.26 29.82 -1.06
N LEU A 410 2.81 29.02 -2.03
CA LEU A 410 3.60 27.91 -2.57
C LEU A 410 4.83 28.42 -3.32
N GLN A 411 4.70 29.46 -4.15
CA GLN A 411 5.84 30.05 -4.87
C GLN A 411 6.89 30.62 -3.92
N GLU A 412 6.48 31.29 -2.85
CA GLU A 412 7.42 31.78 -1.82
C GLU A 412 8.09 30.62 -1.07
N SER A 413 7.34 29.55 -0.78
CA SER A 413 7.91 28.33 -0.19
C SER A 413 8.96 27.70 -1.11
N MET A 414 8.68 27.63 -2.42
CA MET A 414 9.63 27.14 -3.43
C MET A 414 10.92 27.97 -3.46
N LYS A 415 10.80 29.30 -3.44
CA LYS A 415 11.97 30.21 -3.43
C LYS A 415 12.85 30.00 -2.20
N VAL A 416 12.23 29.92 -1.02
CA VAL A 416 12.95 29.75 0.25
C VAL A 416 13.69 28.41 0.28
N ILE A 417 13.06 27.33 -0.17
CA ILE A 417 13.71 26.01 -0.22
C ILE A 417 14.82 25.98 -1.29
N ALA A 418 14.61 26.60 -2.45
CA ALA A 418 15.63 26.68 -3.49
C ALA A 418 16.87 27.44 -3.00
N LEU A 419 16.68 28.54 -2.27
CA LEU A 419 17.76 29.30 -1.65
C LEU A 419 18.50 28.46 -0.60
N ALA A 420 17.77 27.78 0.30
CA ALA A 420 18.39 26.93 1.32
C ALA A 420 19.20 25.76 0.71
N MET A 421 18.72 25.16 -0.37
CA MET A 421 19.49 24.16 -1.11
C MET A 421 20.76 24.76 -1.73
N HIS A 422 20.63 25.95 -2.32
CA HIS A 422 21.75 26.65 -2.95
C HIS A 422 22.82 27.05 -1.94
N GLU A 423 22.43 27.60 -0.78
CA GLU A 423 23.32 27.94 0.33
C GLU A 423 24.06 26.70 0.86
N ALA A 424 23.33 25.60 1.15
CA ALA A 424 23.95 24.36 1.55
C ALA A 424 24.92 23.79 0.49
N HIS A 425 24.65 24.04 -0.80
CA HIS A 425 25.55 23.63 -1.88
C HIS A 425 26.82 24.49 -1.93
N LEU A 426 26.69 25.81 -1.70
CA LEU A 426 27.83 26.72 -1.56
C LEU A 426 28.75 26.37 -0.38
N GLU A 427 28.16 25.81 0.67
CA GLU A 427 28.87 25.32 1.86
C GLU A 427 29.38 23.87 1.72
N GLU A 428 29.22 23.26 0.53
CA GLU A 428 29.56 21.85 0.27
C GLU A 428 28.86 20.85 1.23
N ALA A 429 27.73 21.25 1.80
CA ALA A 429 26.96 20.49 2.78
C ALA A 429 25.65 19.89 2.21
N LEU A 430 25.35 20.10 0.92
CA LEU A 430 24.13 19.61 0.29
C LEU A 430 24.18 18.10 0.01
N GLU A 431 23.88 17.31 1.04
CA GLU A 431 23.76 15.86 0.97
C GLU A 431 22.29 15.40 0.82
N PRO A 432 22.03 14.14 0.40
CA PRO A 432 20.67 13.62 0.25
C PRO A 432 19.80 13.76 1.50
N ASN A 433 20.36 13.59 2.70
CA ASN A 433 19.63 13.79 3.97
C ASN A 433 19.20 15.25 4.17
N VAL A 434 20.01 16.21 3.74
CA VAL A 434 19.68 17.64 3.81
C VAL A 434 18.48 17.92 2.90
N VAL A 435 18.52 17.45 1.65
CA VAL A 435 17.40 17.57 0.71
C VAL A 435 16.12 16.93 1.27
N LEU A 436 16.23 15.72 1.82
CA LEU A 436 15.10 15.06 2.48
C LEU A 436 14.50 15.92 3.59
N SER A 437 15.35 16.50 4.44
CA SER A 437 14.92 17.32 5.58
C SER A 437 14.28 18.65 5.16
N LEU A 438 14.69 19.22 4.02
CA LEU A 438 14.13 20.46 3.46
C LEU A 438 12.75 20.24 2.83
N PHE A 439 12.51 19.09 2.20
CA PHE A 439 11.23 18.79 1.53
C PHE A 439 10.21 18.11 2.44
N PHE A 440 10.65 17.33 3.43
CA PHE A 440 9.78 16.45 4.22
C PHE A 440 10.02 16.53 5.74
N GLY A 441 10.98 17.34 6.19
CA GLY A 441 11.43 17.35 7.57
C GLY A 441 11.31 18.71 8.28
N GLN A 442 11.77 18.72 9.53
CA GLN A 442 11.72 19.89 10.41
C GLN A 442 12.46 21.12 9.86
N PRO A 443 13.64 21.02 9.21
CA PRO A 443 14.29 22.18 8.60
C PRO A 443 13.41 22.90 7.58
N GLY A 444 12.74 22.14 6.70
CA GLY A 444 11.77 22.69 5.75
C GLY A 444 10.57 23.35 6.43
N ILE A 445 9.98 22.67 7.43
CA ILE A 445 8.88 23.23 8.24
C ILE A 445 9.28 24.56 8.86
N ALA A 446 10.45 24.62 9.50
CA ALA A 446 10.93 25.82 10.19
C ALA A 446 11.18 26.97 9.20
N LEU A 447 11.77 26.69 8.05
CA LEU A 447 12.01 27.68 7.00
C LEU A 447 10.70 28.27 6.48
N ILE A 448 9.74 27.43 6.08
CA ILE A 448 8.43 27.88 5.57
C ILE A 448 7.66 28.65 6.65
N THR A 449 7.68 28.18 7.89
CA THR A 449 7.05 28.88 9.03
C THR A 449 7.61 30.30 9.15
N ASN A 450 8.93 30.45 9.23
CA ASN A 450 9.57 31.72 9.56
C ASN A 450 9.67 32.69 8.38
N LYS A 451 9.78 32.18 7.15
CA LYS A 451 10.03 33.01 5.96
C LYS A 451 8.81 33.22 5.08
N VAL A 452 7.75 32.41 5.24
CA VAL A 452 6.53 32.50 4.42
C VAL A 452 5.31 32.78 5.28
N VAL A 453 5.00 31.88 6.23
CA VAL A 453 3.72 31.92 6.95
C VAL A 453 3.67 33.05 7.97
N LEU A 454 4.66 33.18 8.85
CA LEU A 454 4.68 34.25 9.85
C LEU A 454 4.75 35.66 9.22
N PRO A 455 5.60 35.94 8.21
CA PRO A 455 5.59 37.23 7.53
C PRO A 455 4.24 37.55 6.88
N ALA A 456 3.59 36.57 6.24
CA ALA A 456 2.26 36.77 5.66
C ALA A 456 1.24 37.12 6.76
N LEU A 457 1.29 36.48 7.93
CA LEU A 457 0.42 36.83 9.05
C LEU A 457 0.69 38.23 9.62
N LEU A 458 1.96 38.61 9.75
CA LEU A 458 2.33 39.95 10.24
C LEU A 458 1.87 41.06 9.29
N SER A 459 1.83 40.79 7.98
CA SER A 459 1.30 41.74 6.99
C SER A 459 -0.22 41.95 7.05
N LEU A 460 -0.94 41.11 7.82
CA LEU A 460 -2.39 41.23 8.04
C LEU A 460 -2.76 42.00 9.31
N SER A 461 -1.78 42.34 10.15
CA SER A 461 -1.99 43.20 11.32
C SER A 461 -2.15 44.66 10.86
N PRO A 462 -3.25 45.35 11.25
CA PRO A 462 -3.50 46.73 10.87
C PRO A 462 -2.47 47.72 11.44
#